data_AF-A0A7Y7YD34-F1
#
_entry.id   AF-A0A7Y7YD34-F1
#
_cell.length_a   1.000
_cell.length_b   1.000
_cell.length_c   1.000
_cell.angle_alpha   90.00
_cell.angle_beta   90.00
_cell.angle_gamma   90.00
#
_symmetry.space_group_name_H-M   'P 1'
#
loop_
_entity.id
_entity.type
_entity.pdbx_description
1 polymer ?
#
loop_
_entity_poly.entity_id
_entity_poly.type
_entity_poly.pdbx_seq_one_letter_code
_entity_poly.pdbx_strand_id
1 'polypeptide(L)'
;MSDVKNSKYEKSAPKAEGIMHGVIENRFIVDEKNFRADSVFRDARGTRITGVMLEGGIRHSVSFTLGNEHLPPGEYEFPGDKIGNIYYMVVMPAFPELIYKAERAKLTIRENTSKPYISGDLIFDTETLDSFHYQVRINIFEITGED
;
A
#
# COMPACT_ATOMS: atom_id res chain seq x y z
N MET A 1 -18.23 43.49 8.27
CA MET A 1 -16.84 43.00 8.35
C MET A 1 -16.92 41.53 8.70
N SER A 2 -16.09 40.72 8.05
CA SER A 2 -16.43 39.39 7.58
C SER A 2 -16.28 38.28 8.63
N ASP A 3 -17.34 37.51 8.83
CA ASP A 3 -17.33 36.19 9.45
C ASP A 3 -16.58 35.20 8.54
N VAL A 4 -15.30 34.98 8.80
CA VAL A 4 -14.55 33.89 8.17
C VAL A 4 -14.91 32.60 8.89
N LYS A 5 -16.04 32.01 8.49
CA LYS A 5 -16.31 30.59 8.68
C LYS A 5 -15.18 29.83 7.99
N ASN A 6 -14.28 29.26 8.77
CA ASN A 6 -13.25 28.35 8.28
C ASN A 6 -13.90 26.99 7.99
N SER A 7 -14.77 26.96 6.97
CA SER A 7 -15.40 25.75 6.45
C SER A 7 -14.45 25.10 5.44
N LYS A 8 -13.43 24.40 5.92
CA LYS A 8 -12.68 23.44 5.12
C LYS A 8 -12.18 22.34 6.03
N TYR A 9 -13.02 21.35 6.31
CA TYR A 9 -12.69 19.91 6.34
C TYR A 9 -14.00 19.13 6.52
N GLU A 10 -14.98 19.37 5.65
CA GLU A 10 -15.99 18.34 5.35
C GLU A 10 -15.62 17.75 3.98
N LYS A 11 -14.89 16.65 4.02
CA LYS A 11 -15.05 15.54 3.08
C LYS A 11 -14.88 14.27 3.88
N SER A 12 -16.00 13.76 4.37
CA SER A 12 -16.16 12.35 4.72
C SER A 12 -15.54 11.50 3.61
N ALA A 13 -14.46 10.79 3.89
CA ALA A 13 -13.99 9.70 3.04
C ALA A 13 -14.62 8.41 3.57
N PRO A 14 -15.58 7.78 2.88
CA PRO A 14 -15.95 6.39 3.16
C PRO A 14 -15.02 5.45 2.39
N LYS A 15 -14.81 4.17 2.74
CA LYS A 15 -15.12 3.39 3.96
C LYS A 15 -14.43 2.02 3.91
N ALA A 16 -13.21 1.93 3.39
CA ALA A 16 -12.47 0.67 3.31
C ALA A 16 -11.24 0.69 4.24
N GLU A 17 -11.31 -0.09 5.33
CA GLU A 17 -10.23 -0.34 6.29
C GLU A 17 -9.68 -1.75 6.13
N GLY A 18 -8.43 -1.97 6.52
CA GLY A 18 -7.83 -3.28 6.37
C GLY A 18 -6.56 -3.49 7.16
N ILE A 19 -6.01 -4.68 7.03
CA ILE A 19 -4.76 -5.08 7.68
C ILE A 19 -3.79 -5.62 6.62
N MET A 20 -2.51 -5.34 6.82
CA MET A 20 -1.41 -5.84 6.00
C MET A 20 -0.30 -6.34 6.92
N HIS A 21 0.03 -7.63 6.89
CA HIS A 21 1.19 -8.12 7.62
C HIS A 21 2.40 -8.13 6.67
N GLY A 22 3.36 -7.26 6.92
CA GLY A 22 4.53 -7.08 6.07
C GLY A 22 5.82 -7.62 6.69
N VAL A 23 6.70 -8.14 5.85
CA VAL A 23 8.09 -8.43 6.18
C VAL A 23 8.96 -7.65 5.20
N ILE A 24 9.88 -6.85 5.73
CA ILE A 24 10.78 -5.99 4.95
C ILE A 24 12.19 -6.55 5.11
N GLU A 25 12.82 -6.90 4.00
CA GLU A 25 14.13 -7.53 3.97
C GLU A 25 15.06 -6.74 3.05
N ASN A 26 16.29 -6.52 3.51
CA ASN A 26 17.41 -6.12 2.66
C ASN A 26 18.66 -6.94 3.04
N ARG A 27 19.81 -6.63 2.43
CA ARG A 27 21.07 -7.36 2.70
C ARG A 27 21.53 -7.34 4.17
N PHE A 28 21.08 -6.37 4.96
CA PHE A 28 21.58 -6.10 6.31
C PHE A 28 20.53 -6.32 7.39
N ILE A 29 19.25 -6.20 7.06
CA ILE A 29 18.13 -6.13 8.00
C ILE A 29 16.98 -6.97 7.46
N VAL A 30 16.44 -7.82 8.32
CA VAL A 30 15.13 -8.46 8.16
C VAL A 30 14.27 -7.98 9.30
N ASP A 31 13.12 -7.39 8.98
CA ASP A 31 12.26 -6.74 9.95
C ASP A 31 10.79 -7.06 9.65
N GLU A 32 10.09 -7.59 10.64
CA GLU A 32 8.66 -7.92 10.54
C GLU A 32 7.84 -6.72 11.00
N LYS A 33 7.01 -6.17 10.09
CA LYS A 33 6.21 -4.97 10.32
C LYS A 33 4.73 -5.24 10.08
N ASN A 34 3.90 -4.98 11.08
CA ASN A 34 2.45 -4.98 10.91
C ASN A 34 1.99 -3.61 10.41
N PHE A 35 1.51 -3.55 9.18
CA PHE A 35 0.95 -2.34 8.58
C PHE A 35 -0.57 -2.30 8.79
N ARG A 36 -1.07 -1.15 9.21
CA ARG A 36 -2.51 -0.88 9.12
C ARG A 36 -2.81 -0.40 7.71
N ALA A 37 -3.78 -1.01 7.03
CA ALA A 37 -4.27 -0.47 5.77
C ALA A 37 -5.14 0.75 6.10
N ASP A 38 -4.54 1.92 6.00
CA ASP A 38 -5.15 3.17 6.45
C ASP A 38 -6.07 3.78 5.38
N SER A 39 -5.89 3.43 4.10
CA SER A 39 -6.71 4.00 3.04
C SER A 39 -6.75 3.14 1.77
N VAL A 40 -7.96 2.96 1.25
CA VAL A 40 -8.21 2.52 -0.12
C VAL A 40 -8.92 3.62 -0.87
N PHE A 41 -8.31 4.05 -1.98
CA PHE A 41 -8.83 5.09 -2.85
C PHE A 41 -9.14 4.49 -4.21
N ARG A 42 -10.37 4.71 -4.69
CA ARG A 42 -10.74 4.40 -6.06
C ARG A 42 -10.80 5.69 -6.85
N ASP A 43 -10.08 5.74 -7.97
CA ASP A 43 -10.18 6.83 -8.94
C ASP A 43 -10.14 6.27 -10.37
N ALA A 44 -10.16 7.16 -11.37
CA ALA A 44 -10.11 6.76 -12.78
C ALA A 44 -8.83 5.98 -13.17
N ARG A 45 -7.83 5.91 -12.29
CA ARG A 45 -6.56 5.18 -12.46
C ARG A 45 -6.56 3.82 -11.75
N GLY A 46 -7.65 3.46 -11.06
CA GLY A 46 -7.85 2.17 -10.43
C GLY A 46 -8.01 2.22 -8.91
N THR A 47 -7.78 1.08 -8.25
CA THR A 47 -7.90 0.93 -6.79
C THR A 47 -6.51 1.04 -6.17
N ARG A 48 -6.23 2.17 -5.51
CA ARG A 48 -5.00 2.40 -4.75
C ARG A 48 -5.18 1.94 -3.31
N ILE A 49 -4.26 1.11 -2.85
CA ILE A 49 -4.23 0.53 -1.50
C ILE A 49 -2.96 1.03 -0.81
N THR A 50 -3.07 1.52 0.42
CA THR A 50 -1.92 2.01 1.20
C THR A 50 -1.92 1.45 2.62
N GLY A 51 -0.85 0.76 2.98
CA GLY A 51 -0.52 0.34 4.34
C GLY A 51 0.48 1.28 4.99
N VAL A 52 0.32 1.58 6.28
CA VAL A 52 1.21 2.43 7.06
C VAL A 52 1.53 1.77 8.39
N MET A 53 2.77 1.93 8.84
CA MET A 53 3.24 1.55 10.16
C MET A 53 4.09 2.70 10.73
N LEU A 54 3.92 3.02 12.02
CA LEU A 54 4.73 3.99 12.74
C LEU A 54 5.36 3.33 13.98
N GLU A 55 6.68 3.27 14.04
CA GLU A 55 7.42 2.69 15.16
C GLU A 55 8.66 3.53 15.47
N GLY A 56 8.87 3.89 16.73
CA GLY A 56 10.05 4.66 17.15
C GLY A 56 10.21 6.02 16.44
N GLY A 57 9.11 6.61 15.94
CA GLY A 57 9.15 7.85 15.14
C GLY A 57 9.51 7.65 13.66
N ILE A 58 9.72 6.41 13.21
CA ILE A 58 9.95 6.05 11.81
C ILE A 58 8.63 5.58 11.20
N ARG A 59 8.26 6.18 10.07
CA ARG A 59 7.07 5.78 9.31
C ARG A 59 7.48 4.92 8.13
N HIS A 60 6.91 3.72 8.05
CA HIS A 60 6.97 2.85 6.89
C HIS A 60 5.64 2.86 6.15
N SER A 61 5.66 2.80 4.83
CA SER A 61 4.44 2.64 4.04
C SER A 61 4.66 1.79 2.81
N VAL A 62 3.65 0.99 2.47
CA VAL A 62 3.55 0.25 1.21
C VAL A 62 2.32 0.75 0.48
N SER A 63 2.46 1.11 -0.79
CA SER A 63 1.34 1.59 -1.61
C SER A 63 1.36 0.90 -2.96
N PHE A 64 0.22 0.37 -3.39
CA PHE A 64 0.08 -0.23 -4.71
C PHE A 64 -1.26 0.11 -5.37
N THR A 65 -1.32 0.05 -6.69
CA THR A 65 -2.53 0.35 -7.48
C THR A 65 -2.90 -0.83 -8.35
N LEU A 66 -4.16 -1.26 -8.27
CA LEU A 66 -4.74 -2.25 -9.18
C LEU A 66 -5.27 -1.53 -10.42
N GLY A 67 -4.88 -1.97 -11.61
CA GLY A 67 -5.22 -1.33 -12.88
C GLY A 67 -6.71 -1.39 -13.23
N ASN A 68 -7.45 -2.31 -12.61
CA ASN A 68 -8.90 -2.39 -12.67
C ASN A 68 -9.48 -2.37 -11.24
N GLU A 69 -10.70 -1.84 -11.11
CA GLU A 69 -11.39 -1.75 -9.82
C GLU A 69 -11.61 -3.12 -9.17
N HIS A 70 -11.86 -4.14 -10.00
CA HIS A 70 -12.16 -5.51 -9.59
C HIS A 70 -11.27 -6.49 -10.36
N LEU A 71 -10.05 -6.72 -9.89
CA LEU A 71 -9.23 -7.82 -10.40
C LEU A 71 -9.81 -9.15 -9.89
N PRO A 72 -10.10 -10.12 -10.76
CA PRO A 72 -10.55 -11.44 -10.32
C PRO A 72 -9.47 -12.17 -9.51
N PRO A 73 -9.81 -13.25 -8.81
CA PRO A 73 -8.81 -14.11 -8.17
C PRO A 73 -7.81 -14.63 -9.18
N GLY A 74 -6.55 -14.67 -8.78
CA GLY A 74 -5.47 -15.08 -9.67
C GLY A 74 -4.13 -14.49 -9.27
N GLU A 75 -3.12 -14.84 -10.06
CA GLU A 75 -1.77 -14.33 -9.92
C GLU A 75 -1.52 -13.28 -10.99
N TYR A 76 -0.88 -12.19 -10.58
CA TYR A 76 -0.56 -11.06 -11.42
C TYR A 76 0.90 -10.67 -11.20
N GLU A 77 1.58 -10.31 -12.28
CA GLU A 77 2.97 -9.86 -12.24
C GLU A 77 3.06 -8.37 -12.54
N PHE A 78 4.07 -7.73 -11.95
CA PHE A 78 4.49 -6.37 -12.27
C PHE A 78 5.92 -6.41 -12.82
N PRO A 79 6.25 -5.65 -13.89
CA PRO A 79 5.36 -4.76 -14.63
C PRO A 79 4.30 -5.52 -15.45
N GLY A 80 3.08 -4.98 -15.49
CA GLY A 80 1.93 -5.57 -16.18
C GLY A 80 0.76 -4.59 -16.28
N ASP A 81 -0.29 -4.92 -17.02
CA ASP A 81 -1.47 -4.07 -17.18
C ASP A 81 -2.40 -4.11 -15.94
N LYS A 82 -2.34 -5.19 -15.16
CA LYS A 82 -3.19 -5.40 -13.99
C LYS A 82 -2.70 -4.71 -12.73
N ILE A 83 -1.41 -4.38 -12.64
CA ILE A 83 -0.81 -3.72 -11.48
C ILE A 83 -0.14 -2.43 -11.97
N GLY A 84 -0.63 -1.28 -11.51
CA GLY A 84 -0.20 0.02 -12.01
C GLY A 84 1.14 0.48 -11.43
N ASN A 85 1.16 0.78 -10.13
CA ASN A 85 2.36 1.24 -9.44
C ASN A 85 2.49 0.54 -8.10
N ILE A 86 3.71 0.31 -7.64
CA ILE A 86 4.03 -0.26 -6.32
C ILE A 86 5.21 0.51 -5.74
N TYR A 87 5.07 0.94 -4.49
CA TYR A 87 6.06 1.73 -3.76
C TYR A 87 6.23 1.23 -2.34
N TYR A 88 7.49 1.24 -1.88
CA TYR A 88 7.85 1.19 -0.47
C TYR A 88 8.44 2.55 -0.06
N MET A 89 7.98 3.11 1.06
CA MET A 89 8.41 4.41 1.55
C MET A 89 8.88 4.32 3.00
N VAL A 90 9.96 5.03 3.30
CA VAL A 90 10.50 5.19 4.66
C VAL A 90 10.71 6.66 4.96
N VAL A 91 10.15 7.12 6.09
CA VAL A 91 10.34 8.47 6.61
C VAL A 91 10.94 8.37 8.00
N MET A 92 12.16 8.87 8.16
CA MET A 92 12.88 8.92 9.43
C MET A 92 12.97 10.36 9.93
N PRO A 93 12.97 10.60 11.26
CA PRO A 93 13.15 11.94 11.80
C PRO A 93 14.47 12.56 11.33
N ALA A 94 14.41 13.81 10.85
CA ALA A 94 15.55 14.59 10.36
C ALA A 94 16.23 14.08 9.07
N PHE A 95 15.66 13.08 8.39
CA PHE A 95 16.13 12.62 7.07
C PHE A 95 15.09 12.92 5.97
N PRO A 96 15.52 13.06 4.71
CA PRO A 96 14.61 13.11 3.57
C PRO A 96 13.72 11.87 3.48
N GLU A 97 12.54 12.03 2.89
CA GLU A 97 11.68 10.91 2.53
C GLU A 97 12.35 10.05 1.46
N LEU A 98 12.41 8.73 1.70
CA LEU A 98 12.95 7.76 0.76
C LEU A 98 11.82 6.94 0.17
N ILE A 99 11.71 6.94 -1.16
CA ILE A 99 10.72 6.20 -1.92
C ILE A 99 11.43 5.22 -2.85
N TYR A 100 11.12 3.93 -2.67
CA TYR A 100 11.64 2.84 -3.46
C TYR A 100 10.51 2.29 -4.34
N LYS A 101 10.67 2.38 -5.65
CA LYS A 101 9.72 1.81 -6.62
C LYS A 101 9.94 0.31 -6.71
N ALA A 102 8.89 -0.47 -6.97
CA ALA A 102 9.09 -1.87 -7.34
C ALA A 102 9.73 -1.97 -8.74
N GLU A 103 10.71 -2.86 -8.90
CA GLU A 103 11.21 -3.31 -10.19
C GLU A 103 10.37 -4.47 -10.71
N ARG A 104 10.01 -5.39 -9.81
CA ARG A 104 9.17 -6.55 -10.10
C ARG A 104 8.30 -6.90 -8.90
N ALA A 105 7.13 -7.49 -9.18
CA ALA A 105 6.27 -8.00 -8.12
C ALA A 105 5.44 -9.20 -8.55
N LYS A 106 5.01 -9.97 -7.56
CA LYS A 106 3.95 -10.96 -7.65
C LYS A 106 2.82 -10.57 -6.70
N LEU A 107 1.63 -10.40 -7.25
CA LEU A 107 0.38 -10.15 -6.53
C LEU A 107 -0.51 -11.38 -6.69
N THR A 108 -0.97 -11.95 -5.59
CA THR A 108 -1.96 -13.03 -5.59
C THR A 108 -3.25 -12.49 -5.01
N ILE A 109 -4.33 -12.47 -5.79
CA ILE A 109 -5.68 -12.12 -5.30
C ILE A 109 -6.43 -13.39 -4.95
N ARG A 110 -6.94 -13.44 -3.72
CA ARG A 110 -7.85 -14.46 -3.19
C ARG A 110 -9.20 -13.76 -2.99
N GLU A 111 -10.22 -14.10 -3.78
CA GLU A 111 -11.56 -13.56 -3.49
C GLU A 111 -12.04 -14.10 -2.15
N ASN A 112 -12.72 -13.23 -1.41
CA ASN A 112 -13.69 -13.64 -0.43
C ASN A 112 -15.04 -13.02 -0.79
N THR A 113 -16.10 -13.80 -0.66
CA THR A 113 -17.41 -13.58 -1.34
C THR A 113 -18.29 -12.48 -0.71
N SER A 114 -17.71 -11.50 -0.01
CA SER A 114 -18.44 -10.40 0.64
C SER A 114 -17.96 -9.02 0.18
N LYS A 115 -18.91 -8.06 0.12
CA LYS A 115 -18.63 -6.72 -0.41
C LYS A 115 -18.21 -5.73 0.68
N PRO A 116 -17.13 -4.98 0.41
CA PRO A 116 -15.96 -5.36 -0.38
C PRO A 116 -14.98 -6.12 0.50
N TYR A 117 -14.36 -7.13 -0.12
CA TYR A 117 -13.22 -7.77 0.47
C TYR A 117 -12.22 -8.29 -0.55
N ILE A 118 -11.17 -7.52 -0.78
CA ILE A 118 -9.99 -7.98 -1.52
C ILE A 118 -8.97 -8.49 -0.52
N SER A 119 -8.51 -9.71 -0.74
CA SER A 119 -7.43 -10.28 0.06
C SER A 119 -6.38 -10.91 -0.85
N GLY A 120 -5.17 -11.02 -0.33
CA GLY A 120 -4.08 -11.50 -1.16
C GLY A 120 -2.74 -11.46 -0.49
N ASP A 121 -1.71 -11.74 -1.29
CA ASP A 121 -0.34 -11.45 -0.92
C ASP A 121 0.27 -10.53 -1.97
N LEU A 122 1.21 -9.71 -1.54
CA LEU A 122 2.02 -8.90 -2.43
C LEU A 122 3.48 -9.07 -2.06
N ILE A 123 4.28 -9.62 -2.98
CA ILE A 123 5.73 -9.73 -2.84
C ILE A 123 6.36 -8.89 -3.94
N PHE A 124 7.24 -7.96 -3.58
CA PHE A 124 7.93 -7.14 -4.57
C PHE A 124 9.37 -6.86 -4.17
N ASP A 125 10.20 -6.71 -5.20
CA ASP A 125 11.58 -6.28 -5.08
C ASP A 125 11.68 -4.83 -5.58
N THR A 126 12.38 -3.98 -4.84
CA THR A 126 12.52 -2.56 -5.21
C THR A 126 13.64 -2.33 -6.21
N GLU A 127 13.58 -1.21 -6.94
CA GLU A 127 14.76 -0.63 -7.56
C GLU A 127 15.88 -0.40 -6.51
N THR A 128 17.13 -0.44 -6.95
CA THR A 128 18.26 -0.13 -6.08
C THR A 128 18.44 1.39 -5.99
N LEU A 129 18.31 1.95 -4.79
CA LEU A 129 18.55 3.37 -4.50
C LEU A 129 19.60 3.49 -3.39
N ASP A 130 20.63 4.31 -3.60
CA ASP A 130 21.72 4.52 -2.65
C ASP A 130 22.36 3.23 -2.12
N SER A 131 22.53 2.24 -2.99
CA SER A 131 23.05 0.89 -2.69
C SER A 131 22.12 -0.01 -1.87
N PHE A 132 20.89 0.42 -1.61
CA PHE A 132 19.87 -0.38 -0.93
C PHE A 132 18.86 -0.95 -1.92
N HIS A 133 18.55 -2.22 -1.71
CA HIS A 133 17.52 -2.97 -2.41
C HIS A 133 16.69 -3.69 -1.36
N TYR A 134 15.37 -3.59 -1.46
CA TYR A 134 14.46 -4.21 -0.52
C TYR A 134 13.61 -5.27 -1.23
N GLN A 135 13.47 -6.42 -0.58
CA GLN A 135 12.35 -7.30 -0.81
C GLN A 135 11.29 -7.00 0.25
N VAL A 136 10.07 -6.72 -0.18
CA VAL A 136 8.94 -6.45 0.70
C VAL A 136 7.88 -7.52 0.45
N ARG A 137 7.49 -8.23 1.50
CA ARG A 137 6.49 -9.30 1.46
C ARG A 137 5.33 -8.92 2.34
N ILE A 138 4.20 -8.56 1.74
CA ILE A 138 2.93 -8.46 2.44
C ILE A 138 2.27 -9.82 2.38
N ASN A 139 2.48 -10.60 3.44
CA ASN A 139 1.88 -11.92 3.62
C ASN A 139 0.52 -11.68 4.25
N ILE A 140 -0.55 -11.79 3.47
CA ILE A 140 -1.91 -11.43 3.85
C ILE A 140 -2.07 -9.90 3.95
N PHE A 141 -2.61 -9.32 2.88
CA PHE A 141 -3.38 -8.10 2.96
C PHE A 141 -4.86 -8.40 2.82
N GLU A 142 -5.65 -7.61 3.54
CA GLU A 142 -7.07 -7.79 3.71
C GLU A 142 -7.71 -6.42 3.78
N ILE A 143 -8.59 -6.09 2.86
CA ILE A 143 -9.29 -4.80 2.83
C ILE A 143 -10.79 -5.04 2.92
N THR A 144 -11.44 -4.54 3.96
CA THR A 144 -12.89 -4.55 4.20
C THR A 144 -13.50 -3.17 3.99
N GLY A 145 -14.74 -3.08 3.48
CA GLY A 145 -15.65 -1.96 3.82
C GLY A 145 -16.25 -1.13 2.68
N GLU A 146 -17.51 -0.74 2.84
CA GLU A 146 -18.48 -0.39 1.77
C GLU A 146 -18.13 0.83 0.88
N ASP A 147 -18.67 0.79 -0.35
CA ASP A 147 -18.70 1.92 -1.32
C ASP A 147 -19.45 3.14 -0.76
#